data_AF-A0A292DJ04-F1
#
_entry.id   AF-A0A292DJ04-F1
#
_cell.length_a   1.000
_cell.length_b   1.000
_cell.length_c   1.000
_cell.angle_alpha   90.00
_cell.angle_beta   90.00
_cell.angle_gamma   90.00
#
_symmetry.space_group_name_H-M   'P 1'
#
loop_
_entity.id
_entity.type
_entity.pdbx_description
1 polymer ?
#
loop_
_entity_poly.entity_id
_entity_poly.type
_entity_poly.pdbx_seq_one_letter_code
_entity_poly.pdbx_strand_id
1 'polypeptide(L)'
;MYYLKYHLTSACLISMLLLFILFIIDLLTDTTQLAQLLINIDFIIPKQFTPLWLEILIHLIIGIVVYMMLLLLYRVRKQWYAIGYVASMLSFIVLYPFLIHIAVRPIFHFSWSEYSLWLLAHIIFIVCVARSIPFIDKR
;
A
#
# COMPACT_ATOMS: atom_id res chain seq x y z
N MET A 1 10.11 -21.95 -8.52
CA MET A 1 8.76 -22.13 -7.94
C MET A 1 8.78 -22.41 -6.43
N TYR A 2 9.91 -22.84 -5.84
CA TYR A 2 10.01 -23.30 -4.44
C TYR A 2 9.72 -22.25 -3.34
N TYR A 3 9.84 -20.94 -3.61
CA TYR A 3 9.62 -19.89 -2.59
C TYR A 3 8.38 -19.02 -2.81
N LEU A 4 7.52 -19.35 -3.77
CA LEU A 4 6.34 -18.54 -4.08
C LEU A 4 5.41 -18.38 -2.86
N LYS A 5 5.25 -19.44 -2.07
CA LYS A 5 4.44 -19.39 -0.83
C LYS A 5 4.97 -18.34 0.15
N TYR A 6 6.29 -18.27 0.36
CA TYR A 6 6.89 -17.28 1.25
C TYR A 6 6.75 -15.85 0.74
N HIS A 7 6.87 -15.64 -0.57
CA HIS A 7 6.61 -14.34 -1.18
C HIS A 7 5.15 -13.91 -1.01
N LEU A 8 4.19 -14.81 -1.22
CA LEU A 8 2.77 -14.53 -0.98
C LEU A 8 2.50 -14.21 0.49
N THR A 9 3.02 -15.01 1.43
CA THR A 9 2.91 -14.72 2.86
C THR A 9 3.51 -13.35 3.19
N SER A 10 4.70 -13.04 2.67
CA SER A 10 5.32 -11.75 2.91
C SER A 10 4.55 -10.59 2.29
N ALA A 11 4.00 -10.76 1.10
CA ALA A 11 3.19 -9.74 0.45
C ALA A 11 1.93 -9.44 1.27
N CYS A 12 1.25 -10.48 1.77
CA CYS A 12 0.10 -10.32 2.65
C CYS A 12 0.48 -9.61 3.94
N LEU A 13 1.55 -10.05 4.63
CA LEU A 13 1.98 -9.46 5.90
C LEU A 13 2.37 -8.00 5.74
N ILE A 14 3.13 -7.64 4.70
CA ILE A 14 3.57 -6.27 4.48
C ILE A 14 2.39 -5.36 4.08
N SER A 15 1.45 -5.86 3.28
CA SER A 15 0.24 -5.10 2.90
C SER A 15 -0.67 -4.85 4.09
N MET A 16 -0.84 -5.85 4.97
CA MET A 16 -1.58 -5.70 6.22
C MET A 16 -0.84 -4.82 7.23
N LEU A 17 0.50 -4.87 7.26
CA LEU A 17 1.32 -3.99 8.09
C LEU A 17 1.13 -2.52 7.70
N LEU A 18 1.10 -2.20 6.40
CA LEU A 18 0.83 -0.84 5.94
C LEU A 18 -0.54 -0.34 6.43
N LEU A 19 -1.58 -1.14 6.25
CA LEU A 19 -2.93 -0.81 6.73
C LEU A 19 -2.95 -0.64 8.26
N PHE A 20 -2.29 -1.54 8.98
CA PHE A 20 -2.19 -1.47 10.43
C PHE A 20 -1.46 -0.21 10.91
N ILE A 21 -0.35 0.18 10.27
CA ILE A 21 0.38 1.41 10.59
C ILE A 21 -0.53 2.63 10.42
N LEU A 22 -1.24 2.74 9.29
CA LEU A 22 -2.16 3.86 9.06
C LEU A 22 -3.32 3.85 10.07
N PHE A 23 -3.84 2.68 10.43
CA PHE A 23 -4.88 2.55 11.45
C PHE A 23 -4.40 3.04 12.82
N ILE A 24 -3.16 2.69 13.21
CA ILE A 24 -2.57 3.17 14.46
C ILE A 24 -2.35 4.68 14.41
N ILE A 25 -1.94 5.23 13.27
CA ILE A 25 -1.84 6.68 13.10
C ILE A 25 -3.21 7.31 13.34
N ASP A 26 -4.25 6.85 12.65
CA ASP A 26 -5.62 7.36 12.82
C ASP A 26 -6.09 7.29 14.27
N LEU A 27 -5.79 6.20 14.98
CA LEU A 27 -6.11 6.03 16.41
C LEU A 27 -5.35 7.00 17.32
N LEU A 28 -4.14 7.40 16.96
CA LEU A 28 -3.29 8.28 17.78
C LEU A 28 -3.56 9.77 17.51
N THR A 29 -3.99 10.13 16.30
CA THR A 29 -4.21 11.53 15.91
C THR A 29 -5.66 11.98 15.96
N ASP A 30 -6.63 11.06 16.07
CA ASP A 30 -8.10 11.30 16.15
C ASP A 30 -8.72 12.18 15.03
N THR A 31 -7.89 12.68 14.13
CA THR A 31 -8.23 13.70 13.13
C THR A 31 -7.96 13.22 11.71
N THR A 32 -7.22 12.13 11.55
CA THR A 32 -6.83 11.60 10.25
C THR A 32 -7.73 10.43 9.85
N GLN A 33 -7.86 10.20 8.54
CA GLN A 33 -8.67 9.13 7.96
C GLN A 33 -7.83 8.27 7.00
N LEU A 34 -6.53 8.13 7.25
CA LEU A 34 -5.56 7.55 6.32
C LEU A 34 -5.83 6.07 6.02
N ALA A 35 -6.20 5.28 7.03
CA ALA A 35 -6.54 3.88 6.84
C ALA A 35 -7.81 3.72 6.00
N GLN A 36 -8.82 4.59 6.25
CA GLN A 36 -10.04 4.59 5.45
C GLN A 36 -9.77 5.05 4.02
N LEU A 37 -8.91 6.04 3.82
CA LEU A 37 -8.51 6.53 2.50
C LEU A 37 -7.76 5.45 1.72
N LEU A 38 -6.85 4.72 2.36
CA LEU A 38 -6.05 3.66 1.74
C LEU A 38 -6.92 2.55 1.13
N ILE A 39 -8.00 2.18 1.81
CA ILE A 39 -8.90 1.10 1.37
C ILE A 39 -10.16 1.61 0.65
N ASN A 40 -10.26 2.94 0.45
CA ASN A 40 -11.47 3.56 -0.08
C ASN A 40 -11.72 3.15 -1.54
N ILE A 41 -12.92 2.66 -1.82
CA ILE A 41 -13.40 2.35 -3.18
C ILE A 41 -14.75 3.00 -3.48
N ASP A 42 -15.12 4.04 -2.73
CA ASP A 42 -16.43 4.69 -2.82
C ASP A 42 -16.72 5.32 -4.20
N PHE A 43 -15.68 5.63 -4.95
CA PHE A 43 -15.73 6.08 -6.35
C PHE A 43 -16.13 4.97 -7.34
N ILE A 44 -16.09 3.70 -6.94
CA ILE A 44 -16.55 2.55 -7.74
C ILE A 44 -17.90 2.06 -7.21
N ILE A 45 -18.00 1.83 -5.90
CA ILE A 45 -19.17 1.25 -5.25
C ILE A 45 -19.53 2.10 -4.03
N PRO A 46 -20.75 2.64 -3.94
CA PRO A 46 -21.17 3.47 -2.81
C PRO A 46 -20.91 2.78 -1.47
N LYS A 47 -20.36 3.52 -0.49
CA LYS A 47 -19.92 2.97 0.80
C LYS A 47 -20.98 2.15 1.53
N GLN A 48 -22.26 2.51 1.38
CA GLN A 48 -23.40 1.79 1.96
C GLN A 48 -23.54 0.33 1.47
N PHE A 49 -22.95 0.00 0.32
CA PHE A 49 -22.96 -1.34 -0.27
C PHE A 49 -21.59 -2.04 -0.20
N THR A 50 -20.58 -1.38 0.37
CA THR A 50 -19.21 -1.87 0.39
C THR A 50 -18.85 -2.31 1.81
N PRO A 51 -18.91 -3.62 2.12
CA PRO A 51 -18.52 -4.11 3.43
C PRO A 51 -17.01 -3.97 3.62
N LEU A 52 -16.57 -3.69 4.85
CA LEU A 52 -15.16 -3.46 5.18
C LEU A 52 -14.23 -4.60 4.74
N TRP A 53 -14.69 -5.86 4.83
CA TRP A 53 -13.89 -7.01 4.41
C TRP A 53 -13.54 -6.98 2.92
N LEU A 54 -14.41 -6.40 2.07
CA LEU A 54 -14.18 -6.27 0.64
C LEU A 54 -13.13 -5.20 0.36
N GLU A 55 -13.17 -4.08 1.06
CA GLU A 55 -12.15 -3.02 0.97
C GLU A 55 -10.76 -3.55 1.36
N ILE A 56 -10.69 -4.28 2.47
CA ILE A 56 -9.47 -4.94 2.94
C ILE A 56 -8.98 -5.98 1.91
N LEU A 57 -9.90 -6.77 1.33
CA LEU A 57 -9.55 -7.75 0.31
C LEU A 57 -8.97 -7.11 -0.94
N ILE A 58 -9.56 -6.01 -1.43
CA ILE A 58 -9.04 -5.27 -2.59
C ILE A 58 -7.67 -4.68 -2.28
N HIS A 59 -7.50 -4.05 -1.11
CA HIS A 59 -6.20 -3.54 -0.66
C HIS A 59 -5.14 -4.66 -0.64
N LEU A 60 -5.48 -5.81 -0.07
CA LEU A 60 -4.59 -6.96 -0.02
C LEU A 60 -4.21 -7.45 -1.42
N ILE A 61 -5.17 -7.54 -2.35
CA ILE A 61 -4.92 -7.94 -3.74
C ILE A 61 -3.97 -6.94 -4.42
N ILE A 62 -4.22 -5.63 -4.29
CA ILE A 62 -3.35 -4.59 -4.87
C ILE A 62 -1.93 -4.70 -4.30
N GLY A 63 -1.80 -4.85 -2.98
CA GLY A 63 -0.50 -5.00 -2.31
C GLY A 63 0.26 -6.25 -2.78
N ILE A 64 -0.43 -7.37 -3.00
CA ILE A 64 0.15 -8.58 -3.60
C ILE A 64 0.62 -8.31 -5.01
N VAL A 65 -0.19 -7.65 -5.85
CA VAL A 65 0.20 -7.33 -7.24
C VAL A 65 1.45 -6.47 -7.26
N VAL A 66 1.51 -5.39 -6.47
CA VAL A 66 2.68 -4.51 -6.37
C VAL A 66 3.92 -5.29 -5.94
N TYR A 67 3.82 -6.12 -4.90
CA TYR A 67 4.93 -6.97 -4.45
C TYR A 67 5.41 -7.92 -5.56
N MET A 68 4.48 -8.60 -6.23
CA MET A 68 4.82 -9.58 -7.27
C MET A 68 5.43 -8.92 -8.51
N MET A 69 5.00 -7.70 -8.86
CA MET A 69 5.63 -6.91 -9.91
C MET A 69 7.08 -6.55 -9.53
N LEU A 70 7.34 -6.11 -8.30
CA LEU A 70 8.70 -5.82 -7.82
C LEU A 70 9.57 -7.09 -7.77
N LEU A 71 9.01 -8.24 -7.38
CA LEU A 71 9.70 -9.53 -7.42
C LEU A 71 10.07 -9.95 -8.84
N LEU A 72 9.16 -9.73 -9.81
CA LEU A 72 9.44 -9.99 -11.22
C LEU A 72 10.61 -9.12 -11.70
N LEU A 73 10.59 -7.82 -11.41
CA LEU A 73 11.69 -6.90 -11.76
C LEU A 73 13.02 -7.34 -11.12
N TYR A 74 12.98 -7.77 -9.85
CA TYR A 74 14.14 -8.31 -9.13
C TYR A 74 14.78 -9.50 -9.85
N ARG A 75 13.95 -10.47 -10.25
CA ARG A 75 14.41 -11.71 -10.90
C ARG A 75 14.89 -11.49 -12.33
N VAL A 76 14.32 -10.52 -13.05
CA VAL A 76 14.74 -10.22 -14.42
C VAL A 76 16.09 -9.51 -14.42
N ARG A 77 16.19 -8.35 -13.75
CA ARG A 77 17.44 -7.56 -13.71
C ARG A 77 17.48 -6.65 -12.49
N LYS A 78 18.55 -6.74 -11.69
CA LYS A 78 18.74 -5.93 -10.47
C LYS A 78 18.63 -4.41 -10.67
N GLN A 79 18.99 -3.87 -11.84
CA GLN A 79 18.82 -2.44 -12.13
C GLN A 79 17.34 -2.04 -12.23
N TRP A 80 16.50 -2.90 -12.82
CA TRP A 80 15.07 -2.68 -12.97
C TRP A 80 14.34 -2.72 -11.63
N TYR A 81 14.89 -3.48 -10.68
CA TYR A 81 14.41 -3.50 -9.30
C TYR A 81 14.55 -2.14 -8.61
N ALA A 82 15.69 -1.46 -8.78
CA ALA A 82 15.89 -0.11 -8.25
C ALA A 82 14.93 0.91 -8.88
N ILE A 83 14.73 0.81 -10.19
CA ILE A 83 13.74 1.65 -10.92
C ILE A 83 12.33 1.37 -10.41
N GLY A 84 11.98 0.12 -10.14
CA GLY A 84 10.69 -0.27 -9.56
C GLY A 84 10.40 0.44 -8.25
N TYR A 85 11.38 0.58 -7.36
CA TYR A 85 11.22 1.32 -6.11
C TYR A 85 10.96 2.80 -6.30
N VAL A 86 11.71 3.43 -7.20
CA VAL A 86 11.51 4.84 -7.53
C VAL A 86 10.12 5.05 -8.12
N ALA A 87 9.71 4.18 -9.05
CA ALA A 87 8.39 4.23 -9.66
C ALA A 87 7.27 4.03 -8.62
N SER A 88 7.40 3.08 -7.70
CA SER A 88 6.45 2.89 -6.60
C SER A 88 6.37 4.12 -5.72
N MET A 89 7.49 4.74 -5.35
CA MET A 89 7.47 5.93 -4.50
C MET A 89 6.81 7.12 -5.20
N LEU A 90 7.12 7.34 -6.49
CA LEU A 90 6.43 8.36 -7.30
C LEU A 90 4.93 8.09 -7.39
N SER A 91 4.53 6.82 -7.48
CA SER A 91 3.10 6.47 -7.47
C SER A 91 2.45 6.86 -6.14
N PHE A 92 3.09 6.63 -4.99
CA PHE A 92 2.52 6.97 -3.68
C PHE A 92 2.43 8.48 -3.43
N ILE A 93 3.36 9.26 -3.99
CA ILE A 93 3.32 10.72 -4.03
C ILE A 93 2.07 11.21 -4.75
N VAL A 94 1.75 10.63 -5.90
CA VAL A 94 0.57 11.01 -6.68
C VAL A 94 -0.72 10.42 -6.10
N LEU A 95 -0.64 9.24 -5.49
CA LEU A 95 -1.81 8.46 -5.08
C LEU A 95 -2.64 9.17 -4.01
N TYR A 96 -2.02 9.80 -3.01
CA TYR A 96 -2.75 10.50 -1.96
C TYR A 96 -3.64 11.65 -2.48
N PRO A 97 -3.10 12.67 -3.20
CA PRO A 97 -3.95 13.73 -3.74
C PRO A 97 -4.95 13.20 -4.77
N PHE A 98 -4.59 12.16 -5.53
CA PHE A 98 -5.49 11.52 -6.48
C PHE A 98 -6.68 10.84 -5.78
N LEU A 99 -6.45 10.05 -4.73
CA LEU A 99 -7.49 9.38 -3.98
C LEU A 99 -8.45 10.38 -3.32
N ILE A 100 -7.94 11.48 -2.78
CA ILE A 100 -8.78 12.57 -2.25
C ILE A 100 -9.64 13.19 -3.36
N HIS A 101 -9.05 13.44 -4.53
CA HIS A 101 -9.76 14.07 -5.64
C HIS A 101 -10.94 13.24 -6.16
N ILE A 102 -10.78 11.92 -6.20
CA ILE A 102 -11.82 11.00 -6.68
C ILE A 102 -12.78 10.54 -5.57
N ALA A 103 -12.45 10.77 -4.30
CA ALA A 103 -13.28 10.32 -3.20
C ALA A 103 -14.64 11.01 -3.19
N VAL A 104 -15.69 10.23 -2.93
CA VAL A 104 -17.06 10.75 -2.92
C VAL A 104 -17.43 11.36 -1.56
N ARG A 105 -16.87 10.82 -0.48
CA ARG A 105 -17.21 11.26 0.88
C ARG A 105 -16.49 12.56 1.25
N PRO A 106 -17.21 13.57 1.80
CA PRO A 106 -16.65 14.89 2.12
C PRO A 106 -15.70 14.89 3.32
N ILE A 107 -15.58 13.76 4.02
CA ILE A 107 -14.62 13.60 5.11
C ILE A 107 -13.17 13.64 4.59
N PHE A 108 -12.95 13.29 3.32
CA PHE A 108 -11.61 13.28 2.73
C PHE A 108 -11.30 14.66 2.15
N HIS A 109 -10.29 15.30 2.73
CA HIS A 109 -9.80 16.59 2.30
C HIS A 109 -8.28 16.59 2.33
N PHE A 110 -7.66 17.37 1.46
CA PHE A 110 -6.22 17.40 1.41
C PHE A 110 -5.64 18.08 2.64
N SER A 111 -4.82 17.33 3.37
CA SER A 111 -3.98 17.82 4.45
C SER A 111 -2.52 17.47 4.23
N TRP A 112 -1.62 18.44 4.47
CA TRP A 112 -0.18 18.25 4.39
C TRP A 112 0.38 17.32 5.47
N SER A 113 -0.24 17.30 6.66
CA SER A 113 0.18 16.40 7.75
C SER A 113 -0.13 14.95 7.39
N GLU A 114 -1.36 14.70 6.96
CA GLU A 114 -1.81 13.39 6.47
C GLU A 114 -1.00 12.93 5.26
N TYR A 115 -0.70 13.82 4.33
CA TYR A 115 0.17 13.51 3.19
C TYR A 115 1.56 13.06 3.63
N SER A 116 2.15 13.75 4.62
CA SER A 116 3.47 13.41 5.15
C SER A 116 3.46 12.04 5.86
N LEU A 117 2.42 11.77 6.65
CA LEU A 117 2.22 10.49 7.34
C LEU A 117 1.97 9.34 6.35
N TRP A 118 1.20 9.60 5.30
CA TRP A 118 0.99 8.69 4.18
C TRP A 118 2.31 8.29 3.54
N LEU A 119 3.15 9.26 3.16
CA LEU A 119 4.45 8.99 2.56
C LEU A 119 5.38 8.23 3.51
N LEU A 120 5.38 8.60 4.79
CA LEU A 120 6.18 7.90 5.80
C LEU A 120 5.81 6.42 5.92
N ALA A 121 4.51 6.11 6.00
CA ALA A 121 4.03 4.73 6.07
C ALA A 121 4.39 3.94 4.80
N HIS A 122 4.31 4.57 3.63
CA HIS A 122 4.68 3.95 2.35
C HIS A 122 6.19 3.75 2.20
N ILE A 123 7.03 4.62 2.78
CA ILE A 123 8.48 4.39 2.87
C ILE A 123 8.75 3.13 3.70
N ILE A 124 8.08 2.95 4.84
CA ILE A 124 8.21 1.73 5.66
C ILE A 124 7.81 0.50 4.84
N PHE A 125 6.66 0.56 4.15
CA PHE A 125 6.20 -0.50 3.25
C PHE A 125 7.29 -0.88 2.23
N ILE A 126 7.85 0.11 1.51
CA ILE A 126 8.89 -0.11 0.50
C ILE A 126 10.15 -0.73 1.12
N VAL A 127 10.61 -0.24 2.28
CA VAL A 127 11.78 -0.80 2.96
C VAL A 127 11.53 -2.27 3.33
N CYS A 128 10.33 -2.61 3.83
CA CYS A 128 9.96 -3.99 4.13
C CYS A 128 10.00 -4.88 2.87
N VAL A 129 9.44 -4.42 1.75
CA VAL A 129 9.49 -5.16 0.48
C VAL A 129 10.94 -5.34 0.00
N ALA A 130 11.73 -4.26 0.04
CA ALA A 130 13.13 -4.23 -0.38
C ALA A 130 14.03 -5.17 0.41
N ARG A 131 13.72 -5.40 1.68
CA ARG A 131 14.43 -6.39 2.52
C ARG A 131 13.87 -7.81 2.35
N SER A 132 12.55 -7.95 2.24
CA SER A 132 11.86 -9.24 2.13
C SER A 132 12.25 -10.01 0.87
N ILE A 133 12.18 -9.37 -0.30
CA ILE A 133 12.40 -10.05 -1.58
C ILE A 133 13.80 -10.69 -1.63
N PRO A 134 14.91 -9.97 -1.40
CA PRO A 134 16.25 -10.58 -1.44
C PRO A 134 16.48 -11.57 -0.31
N PHE A 135 15.83 -11.41 0.85
CA PHE A 135 15.96 -12.35 1.96
C PHE A 135 15.34 -13.72 1.63
N ILE A 136 14.16 -13.71 1.01
CA ILE A 136 13.44 -14.94 0.63
C ILE A 136 14.08 -15.58 -0.60
N ASP A 137 14.50 -14.79 -1.59
CA ASP A 137 15.03 -15.30 -2.87
C ASP A 137 16.53 -15.71 -2.81
N LYS A 138 17.25 -15.33 -1.74
CA LYS A 138 18.60 -15.85 -1.42
C LYS A 138 18.58 -17.21 -0.74
N ARG A 139 17.44 -17.62 -0.19
CA ARG A 139 17.22 -18.98 0.30
C ARG A 139 16.86 -19.86 -0.89
#